data_AF-A0A833JRT5-F1
#
_entry.id   AF-A0A833JRT5-F1
#
_cell.length_a   1.000
_cell.length_b   1.000
_cell.length_c   1.000
_cell.angle_alpha   90.00
_cell.angle_beta   90.00
_cell.angle_gamma   90.00
#
_symmetry.space_group_name_H-M   'P 1'
#
loop_
_entity.id
_entity.type
_entity.pdbx_description
1 polymer ?
#
loop_
_entity_poly.entity_id
_entity_poly.type
_entity_poly.pdbx_seq_one_letter_code
_entity_poly.pdbx_strand_id
1 'polypeptide(L)'
;MASGIELAKRNYQLFEQWKEDRITAGDIADYIRGSILNRRKIAEECGFSPSAINQNPAIKASLASYEEDLRQKEVLPPKKTKTPEIASEGALKERSAKQNERAENRVKALEEKNTLLTAEVHELRVKLRKYEFLDKHLADTGRMVKF
;
A
#
# COMPACT_ATOMS: atom_id res chain seq x y z
N MET A 1 16.84 -24.78 1.48
CA MET A 1 16.19 -23.46 1.58
C MET A 1 17.23 -22.51 2.15
N ALA A 2 17.61 -21.43 1.45
CA ALA A 2 18.56 -20.47 1.99
C ALA A 2 17.95 -19.75 3.19
N SER A 3 18.71 -19.58 4.27
CA SER A 3 18.24 -18.85 5.46
C SER A 3 17.98 -17.38 5.10
N GLY A 4 17.00 -16.73 5.75
CA GLY A 4 16.72 -15.30 5.53
C GLY A 4 17.96 -14.40 5.75
N ILE A 5 18.89 -14.84 6.61
CA ILE A 5 20.18 -14.17 6.84
C ILE A 5 21.10 -14.30 5.62
N GLU A 6 21.16 -15.48 5.01
CA GLU A 6 21.98 -15.73 3.81
C GLU A 6 21.44 -14.96 2.61
N LEU A 7 20.11 -14.91 2.46
CA LEU A 7 19.45 -14.12 1.43
C LEU A 7 19.71 -12.61 1.62
N ALA A 8 19.68 -12.12 2.86
CA ALA A 8 20.02 -10.73 3.17
C ALA A 8 21.48 -10.41 2.82
N LYS A 9 22.43 -11.30 3.16
CA LYS A 9 23.85 -11.14 2.78
C LYS A 9 24.04 -11.15 1.27
N ARG A 10 23.39 -12.07 0.55
CA ARG A 10 23.44 -12.14 -0.91
C ARG A 10 22.91 -10.86 -1.57
N ASN A 11 21.76 -10.36 -1.12
CA ASN A 11 21.18 -9.12 -1.65
C ASN A 11 22.08 -7.91 -1.39
N TYR A 12 22.77 -7.88 -0.25
CA TYR A 12 23.76 -6.84 0.03
C TYR A 12 24.95 -6.91 -0.92
N GLN A 13 25.50 -8.10 -1.17
CA GLN A 13 26.59 -8.29 -2.13
C GLN A 13 26.20 -7.87 -3.56
N LEU A 14 24.98 -8.22 -4.01
CA LEU A 14 24.47 -7.79 -5.30
C LEU A 14 24.34 -6.26 -5.41
N PHE A 15 23.90 -5.61 -4.33
CA PHE A 15 23.82 -4.15 -4.29
C PHE A 15 25.20 -3.48 -4.34
N GLU A 16 26.20 -4.00 -3.61
CA GLU A 16 27.57 -3.48 -3.67
C GLU A 16 28.19 -3.64 -5.07
N GLN A 17 28.01 -4.81 -5.70
CA GLN A 17 28.47 -5.03 -7.08
C GLN A 17 27.84 -4.03 -8.05
N TRP A 18 26.51 -3.87 -7.98
CA TRP A 18 25.80 -2.88 -8.79
C TRP A 18 26.32 -1.46 -8.54
N LYS A 19 26.60 -1.11 -7.29
CA LYS A 19 27.14 0.22 -6.94
C LYS A 19 28.52 0.43 -7.57
N GLU A 20 29.43 -0.54 -7.49
CA GLU A 20 30.74 -0.48 -8.12
C GLU A 20 30.64 -0.32 -9.64
N ASP A 21 29.82 -1.15 -10.29
CA ASP A 21 29.59 -1.10 -11.74
C ASP A 21 29.09 0.29 -12.19
N ARG A 22 28.18 0.89 -11.42
CA ARG A 22 27.62 2.23 -11.72
C ARG A 22 28.58 3.36 -11.43
N ILE A 23 29.45 3.23 -10.43
CA ILE A 23 30.52 4.20 -10.18
C ILE A 23 31.50 4.22 -11.36
N THR A 24 31.82 3.05 -11.93
CA THR A 24 32.71 2.95 -13.10
C THR A 24 32.03 3.43 -14.39
N ALA A 25 30.75 3.12 -14.59
CA ALA A 25 30.00 3.52 -15.78
C ALA A 25 29.65 5.01 -15.81
N GLY A 26 29.48 5.65 -14.64
CA GLY A 26 29.14 7.08 -14.55
C GLY A 26 27.71 7.43 -14.99
N ASP A 27 26.83 6.44 -15.13
CA ASP A 27 25.45 6.54 -15.63
C ASP A 27 24.40 6.77 -14.52
N ILE A 28 24.84 7.23 -13.35
CA ILE A 28 24.00 7.36 -12.15
C ILE A 28 22.85 8.37 -12.34
N ALA A 29 23.00 9.32 -13.27
CA ALA A 29 21.99 10.31 -13.60
C ALA A 29 20.63 9.68 -13.98
N ASP A 30 20.64 8.54 -14.68
CA ASP A 30 19.44 7.81 -15.12
C ASP A 30 18.69 7.11 -13.97
N TYR A 31 19.26 7.12 -12.76
CA TYR A 31 18.71 6.54 -11.55
C TYR A 31 18.20 7.61 -10.59
N ILE A 32 18.39 8.89 -10.90
CA ILE A 32 17.92 9.99 -10.06
C ILE A 32 16.41 10.16 -10.24
N ARG A 33 15.68 10.11 -9.13
CA ARG A 33 14.25 10.40 -9.07
C ARG A 33 13.99 11.53 -8.07
N GLY A 34 14.14 12.76 -8.53
CA GLY A 34 14.04 13.95 -7.68
C GLY A 34 15.30 14.13 -6.84
N SER A 35 15.18 14.01 -5.51
CA SER A 35 16.31 14.16 -4.57
C SER A 35 16.80 12.84 -3.97
N ILE A 36 16.41 11.70 -4.56
CA ILE A 36 16.76 10.35 -4.12
C ILE A 36 17.01 9.46 -5.33
N LEU A 37 17.68 8.33 -5.11
CA LEU A 37 17.82 7.31 -6.14
C LEU A 37 16.55 6.46 -6.28
N ASN A 38 16.28 6.01 -7.50
CA ASN A 38 15.13 5.19 -7.82
C ASN A 38 15.31 3.74 -7.32
N ARG A 39 14.97 3.52 -6.05
CA ARG A 39 15.05 2.22 -5.37
C ARG A 39 14.41 1.06 -6.13
N ARG A 40 13.34 1.32 -6.89
CA ARG A 40 12.66 0.27 -7.67
C ARG A 40 13.52 -0.20 -8.84
N LYS A 41 14.07 0.75 -9.60
CA LYS A 41 14.96 0.47 -10.73
C LYS A 41 16.23 -0.24 -10.26
N ILE A 42 16.79 0.19 -9.13
CA ILE A 42 17.95 -0.47 -8.49
C ILE A 42 17.64 -1.91 -8.13
N ALA A 43 16.50 -2.18 -7.47
CA ALA A 43 16.11 -3.52 -7.07
C ALA A 43 15.88 -4.45 -8.28
N GLU A 44 15.25 -3.93 -9.33
CA GLU A 44 15.03 -4.64 -10.59
C GLU A 44 16.36 -5.04 -11.26
N GLU A 45 17.36 -4.15 -11.28
CA GLU A 45 18.69 -4.46 -11.83
C GLU A 45 19.52 -5.40 -10.97
N CYS A 46 19.47 -5.24 -9.66
CA CYS A 46 20.16 -6.15 -8.74
C CYS A 46 19.49 -7.54 -8.68
N GLY A 47 18.29 -7.71 -9.24
CA GLY A 47 17.56 -8.97 -9.25
C GLY A 47 16.94 -9.36 -7.91
N PHE A 48 16.61 -8.39 -7.05
CA PHE A 48 15.91 -8.65 -5.78
C PHE A 48 14.66 -7.78 -5.60
N SER A 49 13.79 -8.13 -4.64
CA SER A 49 12.54 -7.40 -4.42
C SER A 49 12.80 -5.99 -3.85
N PRO A 50 12.03 -4.95 -4.23
CA PRO A 50 12.16 -3.61 -3.64
C PRO A 50 12.02 -3.60 -2.10
N SER A 51 11.29 -4.57 -1.54
CA SER A 51 11.16 -4.77 -0.10
C SER A 51 12.49 -5.11 0.59
N ALA A 52 13.42 -5.78 -0.10
CA ALA A 52 14.73 -6.12 0.45
C ALA A 52 15.55 -4.88 0.82
N ILE A 53 15.42 -3.77 0.08
CA ILE A 53 16.08 -2.49 0.39
C ILE A 53 15.59 -1.92 1.72
N ASN A 54 14.29 -2.08 2.02
CA ASN A 54 13.69 -1.53 3.23
C ASN A 54 13.92 -2.43 4.44
N GLN A 55 13.95 -3.75 4.24
CA GLN A 55 14.08 -4.75 5.31
C GLN A 55 15.54 -5.00 5.69
N ASN A 56 16.48 -4.91 4.75
CA ASN A 56 17.89 -5.13 5.02
C ASN A 56 18.58 -3.83 5.49
N PRO A 57 18.95 -3.72 6.78
CA PRO A 57 19.57 -2.51 7.31
C PRO A 57 20.93 -2.22 6.67
N ALA A 58 21.67 -3.24 6.19
CA ALA A 58 22.97 -3.05 5.54
C ALA A 58 22.84 -2.35 4.18
N ILE A 59 21.87 -2.79 3.35
CA ILE A 59 21.57 -2.15 2.07
C ILE A 59 21.10 -0.71 2.30
N LYS A 60 20.25 -0.50 3.30
CA LYS A 60 19.74 0.83 3.63
C LYS A 60 20.87 1.79 4.05
N ALA A 61 21.83 1.33 4.84
CA ALA A 61 22.97 2.12 5.26
C ALA A 61 23.90 2.46 4.08
N SER A 62 24.23 1.47 3.24
CA SER A 62 25.10 1.69 2.06
C SER A 62 24.45 2.59 1.01
N LEU A 63 23.13 2.46 0.80
CA LEU A 63 22.39 3.36 -0.09
C LEU A 63 22.39 4.80 0.44
N ALA A 64 22.23 4.98 1.76
CA ALA A 64 22.23 6.31 2.36
C ALA A 64 23.61 6.98 2.29
N SER A 65 24.71 6.24 2.51
CA SER A 65 26.06 6.76 2.33
C SER A 65 26.33 7.11 0.87
N TYR A 66 25.93 6.23 -0.06
CA TYR A 66 26.08 6.49 -1.49
C TYR A 66 25.31 7.74 -1.95
N GLU A 67 24.09 7.94 -1.47
CA GLU A 67 23.33 9.17 -1.73
C GLU A 67 23.98 10.43 -1.10
N GLU A 68 24.75 10.31 -0.03
CA GLU A 68 25.53 11.41 0.54
C GLU A 68 26.76 11.73 -0.32
N ASP A 69 27.50 10.70 -0.75
CA ASP A 69 28.65 10.85 -1.64
C ASP A 69 28.24 11.53 -2.97
N LEU A 70 27.08 11.15 -3.52
CA LEU A 70 26.54 11.76 -4.73
C LEU A 70 26.11 13.22 -4.52
N ARG A 71 25.70 13.60 -3.30
CA ARG A 71 25.40 14.99 -2.96
C ARG A 71 26.67 15.81 -2.81
N GLN A 72 27.72 15.24 -2.21
CA GLN A 72 29.04 15.90 -2.14
C GLN A 72 29.63 16.13 -3.53
N LYS A 73 29.37 15.23 -4.48
CA LYS A 73 29.77 15.36 -5.89
C LYS A 73 28.84 16.25 -6.73
N GLU A 74 27.85 16.90 -6.12
CA GLU A 74 26.82 17.73 -6.79
C GLU A 74 25.99 17.02 -7.88
N VAL A 75 26.07 15.68 -7.94
CA VAL A 75 25.31 14.85 -8.91
C VAL A 75 23.85 14.73 -8.49
N LEU A 76 23.60 14.63 -7.17
CA LEU A 76 22.25 14.56 -6.63
C LEU A 76 21.87 15.93 -6.04
N PRO A 77 20.69 16.50 -6.37
CA PRO A 77 20.26 17.75 -5.77
C PRO A 77 20.16 17.61 -4.24
N PRO A 78 20.31 18.72 -3.50
CA PRO A 78 20.30 18.68 -2.04
C PRO A 78 19.07 17.94 -1.56
N LYS A 79 19.28 17.05 -0.59
CA LYS A 79 18.21 16.30 0.04
C LYS A 79 17.15 17.32 0.42
N LYS A 80 15.93 17.18 -0.11
CA LYS A 80 14.81 17.98 0.39
C LYS A 80 14.74 17.65 1.88
N THR A 81 15.29 18.53 2.70
CA THR A 81 15.03 18.50 4.12
C THR A 81 13.53 18.58 4.16
N LYS A 82 12.89 17.52 4.65
CA LYS A 82 11.70 17.75 5.45
C LYS A 82 12.21 18.51 6.67
N THR A 83 12.61 19.76 6.48
CA THR A 83 12.46 20.74 7.53
C THR A 83 10.99 20.53 7.91
N PRO A 84 10.65 20.31 9.19
CA PRO A 84 9.34 20.67 9.65
C PRO A 84 9.29 22.21 9.59
N GLU A 85 9.45 22.79 8.40
CA GLU A 85 8.78 24.03 8.07
C GLU A 85 7.34 23.64 8.29
N ILE A 86 6.81 24.11 9.42
CA ILE A 86 5.41 24.23 9.76
C ILE A 86 4.68 24.24 8.44
N ALA A 87 4.18 23.07 8.03
CA ALA A 87 3.45 22.97 6.78
C ALA A 87 2.34 23.98 7.00
N SER A 88 2.36 25.06 6.20
CA SER A 88 1.55 26.24 6.46
C SER A 88 0.18 25.75 6.86
N GLU A 89 -0.38 26.27 7.94
CA GLU A 89 -1.59 25.71 8.55
C GLU A 89 -2.68 25.44 7.49
N GLY A 90 -2.70 26.23 6.40
CA GLY A 90 -3.49 26.01 5.19
C GLY A 90 -3.22 24.71 4.40
N ALA A 91 -1.97 24.31 4.14
CA ALA A 91 -1.65 23.08 3.40
C ALA A 91 -1.99 21.79 4.17
N LEU A 92 -1.89 21.82 5.51
CA LEU A 92 -2.36 20.73 6.36
C LEU A 92 -3.89 20.71 6.44
N LYS A 93 -4.53 21.88 6.59
CA LYS A 93 -6.00 22.03 6.57
C LYS A 93 -6.61 21.58 5.24
N GLU A 94 -5.97 21.86 4.11
CA GLU A 94 -6.47 21.44 2.80
C GLU A 94 -6.33 19.92 2.59
N ARG A 95 -5.23 19.32 3.06
CA ARG A 95 -5.06 17.86 3.04
C ARG A 95 -6.03 17.15 3.99
N SER A 96 -6.23 17.68 5.19
CA SER A 96 -7.19 17.11 6.14
C SER A 96 -8.63 17.28 5.66
N ALA A 97 -8.99 18.41 5.04
CA ALA A 97 -10.29 18.63 4.43
C ALA A 97 -10.57 17.63 3.30
N LYS A 98 -9.62 17.45 2.36
CA LYS A 98 -9.75 16.46 1.28
C LYS A 98 -9.81 15.02 1.79
N GLN A 99 -9.10 14.72 2.88
CA GLN A 99 -9.18 13.40 3.53
C GLN A 99 -10.52 13.19 4.21
N ASN A 100 -11.05 14.21 4.88
CA ASN A 100 -12.34 14.18 5.57
C ASN A 100 -13.49 14.03 4.56
N GLU A 101 -13.48 14.78 3.47
CA GLU A 101 -14.48 14.67 2.39
C GLU A 101 -14.53 13.27 1.79
N ARG A 102 -13.36 12.65 1.54
CA ARG A 102 -13.30 11.25 1.07
C ARG A 102 -13.83 10.27 2.11
N ALA A 103 -13.57 10.52 3.40
CA ALA A 103 -14.09 9.69 4.49
C ALA A 103 -15.61 9.82 4.58
N GLU A 104 -16.15 11.04 4.54
CA GLU A 104 -17.58 11.33 4.56
C GLU A 104 -18.32 10.70 3.37
N ASN A 105 -17.77 10.84 2.16
CA ASN A 105 -18.34 10.20 0.97
C ASN A 105 -18.35 8.68 1.08
N ARG A 106 -17.30 8.09 1.67
CA ARG A 106 -17.25 6.64 1.92
C ARG A 106 -18.27 6.22 2.99
N VAL A 107 -18.46 7.01 4.05
CA VAL A 107 -19.46 6.74 5.09
C VAL A 107 -20.86 6.79 4.49
N LYS A 108 -21.22 7.84 3.74
CA LYS A 108 -22.53 7.95 3.07
C LYS A 108 -22.81 6.76 2.15
N ALA A 109 -21.85 6.40 1.30
CA ALA A 109 -22.00 5.25 0.40
C ALA A 109 -22.14 3.91 1.15
N LEU A 110 -21.54 3.78 2.35
CA LEU A 110 -21.70 2.60 3.19
C LEU A 110 -23.05 2.60 3.91
N GLU A 111 -23.52 3.74 4.39
CA GLU A 111 -24.83 3.89 5.03
C GLU A 111 -25.97 3.56 4.06
N GLU A 112 -25.92 4.06 2.83
CA GLU A 112 -26.87 3.73 1.77
C GLU A 112 -26.88 2.23 1.44
N LYS A 113 -25.70 1.61 1.34
CA LYS A 113 -25.63 0.15 1.14
C LYS A 113 -26.21 -0.62 2.32
N ASN A 114 -25.98 -0.14 3.54
CA ASN A 114 -26.46 -0.80 4.74
C ASN A 114 -27.98 -0.72 4.87
N THR A 115 -28.59 0.42 4.51
CA THR A 115 -30.05 0.58 4.50
C THR A 115 -30.70 -0.34 3.46
N LEU A 116 -30.12 -0.41 2.25
CA LEU A 116 -30.58 -1.32 1.19
C LEU A 116 -30.48 -2.79 1.61
N LEU A 117 -29.33 -3.21 2.13
CA LEU A 117 -29.13 -4.60 2.59
C LEU A 117 -30.05 -4.95 3.76
N THR A 118 -30.30 -4.02 4.68
CA THR A 118 -31.20 -4.23 5.81
C THR A 118 -32.65 -4.41 5.34
N ALA A 119 -33.09 -3.63 4.34
CA ALA A 119 -34.40 -3.78 3.73
C ALA A 119 -34.54 -5.14 3.01
N GLU A 120 -33.53 -5.55 2.23
CA GLU A 120 -33.53 -6.85 1.55
C GLU A 120 -33.59 -8.01 2.55
N VAL A 121 -32.79 -7.95 3.62
CA VAL A 121 -32.83 -8.95 4.70
C VAL A 121 -34.22 -8.99 5.35
N HIS A 122 -34.86 -7.84 5.56
CA HIS A 122 -36.21 -7.80 6.10
C HIS A 122 -37.23 -8.47 5.17
N GLU A 123 -37.22 -8.15 3.87
CA GLU A 123 -38.10 -8.78 2.88
C GLU A 123 -37.89 -10.29 2.78
N LEU A 124 -36.64 -10.74 2.75
CA LEU A 124 -36.29 -12.16 2.71
C LEU A 124 -36.79 -12.88 3.97
N ARG A 125 -36.66 -12.26 5.15
CA ARG A 125 -37.21 -12.81 6.40
C ARG A 125 -38.73 -12.90 6.38
N VAL A 126 -39.43 -11.93 5.81
CA VAL A 126 -40.89 -11.98 5.64
C VAL A 126 -41.28 -13.14 4.73
N LYS A 127 -40.60 -13.31 3.58
CA LYS A 127 -40.84 -14.44 2.66
C LYS A 127 -40.57 -15.78 3.34
N LEU A 128 -39.46 -15.88 4.08
CA LEU A 128 -39.10 -17.10 4.82
C LEU A 128 -40.18 -17.48 5.82
N ARG A 129 -40.67 -16.53 6.63
CA ARG A 129 -41.76 -16.77 7.57
C ARG A 129 -43.03 -17.27 6.89
N LYS A 130 -43.34 -16.76 5.69
CA LYS A 130 -44.50 -17.24 4.90
C LYS A 130 -44.32 -18.71 4.49
N TYR A 131 -43.13 -19.09 4.02
CA TYR A 131 -42.83 -20.49 3.67
C TYR A 131 -42.83 -21.40 4.90
N GLU A 132 -42.22 -20.97 6.01
CA GLU A 132 -42.26 -21.71 7.28
C GLU A 132 -43.70 -21.97 7.76
N PHE A 133 -44.60 -20.99 7.59
CA PHE A 133 -46.01 -21.17 7.90
C PHE A 133 -46.68 -22.21 6.98
N LEU A 134 -46.42 -22.13 5.67
CA LEU A 134 -46.95 -23.08 4.69
C LEU A 134 -46.47 -24.51 4.97
N ASP A 135 -45.18 -24.67 5.27
CA ASP A 135 -44.57 -25.96 5.58
C ASP A 135 -45.16 -26.56 6.86
N LYS A 136 -45.32 -25.76 7.91
CA LYS A 136 -45.97 -26.20 9.17
C LYS A 136 -47.40 -26.66 8.91
N HIS A 137 -48.19 -25.86 8.19
CA HIS A 137 -49.57 -26.25 7.89
C HIS A 137 -49.65 -27.52 7.03
N LEU A 138 -48.76 -27.66 6.04
CA LEU A 138 -48.66 -28.86 5.21
C LEU A 138 -48.31 -30.08 6.06
N ALA A 139 -47.36 -29.96 6.98
CA ALA A 139 -46.96 -31.03 7.90
C ALA A 139 -48.12 -31.43 8.83
N ASP A 140 -48.85 -30.46 9.37
CA ASP A 140 -49.93 -30.71 10.34
C ASP A 140 -51.20 -31.29 9.70
N THR A 141 -51.57 -30.83 8.49
CA THR A 141 -52.86 -31.15 7.87
C THR A 141 -52.76 -32.03 6.63
N GLY A 142 -51.56 -32.24 6.08
CA GLY A 142 -51.32 -32.91 4.81
C GLY A 142 -51.87 -32.15 3.58
N ARG A 143 -52.32 -30.90 3.75
CA ARG A 143 -52.93 -30.08 2.70
C ARG A 143 -52.23 -28.73 2.58
N MET A 144 -52.03 -28.28 1.34
CA MET A 144 -51.41 -26.99 1.05
C MET A 144 -52.44 -25.86 1.19
N VAL A 145 -52.09 -24.83 1.98
CA VAL A 145 -52.90 -23.59 2.07
C VAL A 145 -52.62 -22.74 0.84
N LYS A 146 -53.68 -22.38 0.13
CA LYS A 146 -53.63 -21.34 -0.91
C LYS A 146 -53.99 -20.00 -0.27
N PHE A 147 -53.10 -19.02 -0.45
CA PHE A 147 -53.33 -17.62 -0.09
C PHE A 147 -53.68 -16.84 -1.35
#